data_AF-A0A2W7NCQ9-F1
#
_entry.id   AF-A0A2W7NCQ9-F1
#
_cell.length_a   1.000
_cell.length_b   1.000
_cell.length_c   1.000
_cell.angle_alpha   90.00
_cell.angle_beta   90.00
_cell.angle_gamma   90.00
#
_symmetry.space_group_name_H-M   'P 1'
#
loop_
_entity.id
_entity.type
_entity.pdbx_description
1 polymer ?
#
loop_
_entity_poly.entity_id
_entity_poly.type
_entity_poly.pdbx_seq_one_letter_code
_entity_poly.pdbx_strand_id
1 'polypeptide(L)' 'MKTQDILIAHPSNDHEMNVIKAFFEALKIKFEVAKDSPYDPKFVAKIENSRKQAAEGKTFKIGLDDIWK' A
#
# COMPACT_ATOMS: atom_id res chain seq x y z
N MET A 1 -10.77 -8.40 31.36
CA MET A 1 -10.52 -7.22 30.50
C MET A 1 -11.54 -7.26 29.38
N LYS A 2 -12.22 -6.15 29.05
CA LYS A 2 -13.10 -6.10 27.88
C LYS A 2 -12.20 -6.10 26.64
N THR A 3 -12.25 -7.16 25.85
CA THR A 3 -11.56 -7.23 24.56
C THR A 3 -12.21 -6.19 23.64
N GLN A 4 -11.40 -5.34 23.02
CA GLN A 4 -11.90 -4.37 22.05
C GLN A 4 -11.86 -5.06 20.68
N ASP A 5 -13.03 -5.30 20.09
CA ASP A 5 -13.12 -5.87 18.74
C ASP A 5 -12.76 -4.76 17.73
N ILE A 6 -11.64 -4.93 17.03
CA ILE A 6 -11.13 -3.97 16.04
C ILE A 6 -11.58 -4.41 14.66
N LEU A 7 -12.27 -3.53 13.93
CA LEU A 7 -12.67 -3.75 12.54
C LEU A 7 -11.75 -2.97 11.60
N ILE A 8 -11.05 -3.68 10.71
CA ILE A 8 -10.19 -3.10 9.68
C ILE A 8 -10.85 -3.30 8.32
N ALA A 9 -11.10 -2.19 7.61
CA ALA A 9 -11.68 -2.20 6.27
C ALA A 9 -10.63 -1.83 5.22
N HIS A 10 -10.60 -2.55 4.10
CA HIS A 10 -9.68 -2.31 2.98
C HIS A 10 -10.46 -1.89 1.72
N PRO A 11 -10.93 -0.62 1.65
CA PRO A 11 -11.64 -0.14 0.47
C PRO A 11 -10.72 -0.15 -0.75
N SER A 12 -11.26 -0.51 -1.91
CA SER A 12 -10.50 -0.66 -3.16
C SER A 12 -10.42 0.64 -3.97
N ASN A 13 -11.26 1.63 -3.65
CA ASN A 13 -11.34 2.92 -4.35
C ASN A 13 -11.82 4.04 -3.40
N ASP A 14 -11.66 5.29 -3.85
CA ASP A 14 -12.02 6.49 -3.06
C ASP A 14 -13.53 6.57 -2.78
N HIS A 15 -14.37 6.03 -3.67
CA HIS A 15 -15.82 6.03 -3.50
C HIS A 15 -16.23 5.13 -2.33
N GLU A 16 -15.71 3.91 -2.25
CA GLU A 16 -15.93 2.99 -1.13
C GLU A 16 -15.47 3.59 0.20
N MET A 17 -14.30 4.25 0.22
CA MET A 17 -13.81 4.94 1.42
C MET A 17 -14.77 6.05 1.88
N ASN A 18 -15.30 6.84 0.96
CA ASN A 18 -16.23 7.92 1.28
C ASN A 18 -17.56 7.41 1.84
N VAL A 19 -18.09 6.31 1.29
CA VAL A 19 -19.32 5.68 1.80
C VAL A 19 -19.11 5.15 3.23
N ILE A 20 -18.00 4.45 3.47
CA ILE A 20 -17.64 3.92 4.80
C ILE A 20 -17.52 5.06 5.81
N LYS A 21 -16.86 6.15 5.43
CA LYS A 21 -16.70 7.34 6.27
C LYS A 21 -18.05 7.96 6.66
N ALA A 22 -18.92 8.18 5.67
CA ALA A 22 -20.25 8.73 5.90
C ALA A 22 -21.10 7.82 6.81
N PHE A 23 -20.97 6.50 6.66
CA PHE A 23 -21.68 5.53 7.50
C PHE A 23 -21.21 5.59 8.96
N PHE A 24 -19.89 5.65 9.21
CA PHE A 24 -19.37 5.79 10.57
C PHE A 24 -19.73 7.13 11.21
N GLU A 25 -19.71 8.22 10.45
CA GLU A 25 -20.13 9.55 10.93
C GLU A 25 -21.62 9.56 11.30
N ALA A 26 -22.49 8.96 10.47
CA ALA A 26 -23.93 8.85 10.74
C ALA A 26 -24.21 8.06 12.03
N LEU A 27 -23.42 7.03 12.31
CA LEU A 27 -23.51 6.23 13.52
C LEU A 27 -22.77 6.85 14.73
N LYS A 28 -22.11 8.00 14.55
CA LYS A 28 -21.27 8.68 15.55
C LYS A 28 -20.19 7.77 16.13
N ILE A 29 -19.69 6.84 15.32
CA ILE A 29 -18.59 5.94 15.68
C ILE A 29 -17.29 6.71 15.51
N LYS A 30 -16.42 6.68 16.52
CA LYS A 30 -15.06 7.20 16.40
C LYS A 30 -14.23 6.24 15.55
N PHE A 31 -13.61 6.75 14.50
CA PHE A 31 -12.73 5.99 13.62
C PHE A 31 -11.44 6.77 13.38
N GLU A 32 -10.39 6.03 13.03
CA GLU A 32 -9.10 6.57 12.62
C GLU A 32 -8.78 6.03 11.23
N VAL A 33 -8.33 6.91 10.33
CA VAL A 33 -7.87 6.51 9.00
C VAL A 33 -6.36 6.34 9.08
N ALA A 34 -5.90 5.11 9.25
CA ALA A 34 -4.50 4.78 9.15
C ALA A 34 -4.05 4.95 7.70
N LYS A 35 -3.29 6.00 7.42
CA LYS A 35 -2.58 6.20 6.14
C LYS A 35 -1.19 5.54 6.17
N ASP A 36 -1.08 4.39 6.82
CA ASP A 36 0.13 3.59 6.71
C ASP A 36 0.06 2.81 5.40
N SER A 37 0.65 3.38 4.36
CA SER A 37 1.25 2.54 3.35
C SER A 37 2.31 1.71 4.07
N PRO A 38 2.26 0.36 4.05
CA PRO A 38 3.27 -0.46 4.69
C PRO A 38 4.68 -0.22 4.11
N TYR A 39 4.76 0.49 2.98
CA TYR A 39 5.99 0.85 2.31
C TYR A 39 6.21 2.35 2.30
N ASP A 40 7.45 2.74 2.59
CA ASP A 40 7.94 4.12 2.46
C ASP A 40 7.66 4.66 1.04
N PRO A 41 7.13 5.89 0.88
CA PRO A 41 6.84 6.45 -0.43
C PRO A 41 8.03 6.48 -1.40
N LYS A 42 9.26 6.66 -0.90
CA LYS A 42 10.48 6.61 -1.73
C LYS A 42 10.74 5.20 -2.24
N PHE A 43 10.41 4.17 -1.45
CA PHE A 43 10.49 2.78 -1.90
C PHE A 43 9.49 2.53 -3.04
N VAL A 44 8.25 2.97 -2.89
CA VAL A 44 7.22 2.82 -3.94
C VAL A 44 7.66 3.52 -5.23
N ALA A 45 8.12 4.77 -5.15
CA ALA A 45 8.62 5.53 -6.30
C ALA A 45 9.81 4.85 -6.98
N LYS A 46 10.74 4.25 -6.21
CA LYS A 46 11.87 3.49 -6.77
C LYS A 46 11.39 2.28 -7.56
N ILE A 47 10.43 1.52 -7.01
CA ILE A 47 9.90 0.32 -7.67
C ILE A 47 9.17 0.67 -8.96
N GLU A 48 8.36 1.74 -8.97
CA GLU A 48 7.71 2.22 -10.19
C GLU A 48 8.72 2.62 -11.27
N ASN A 49 9.79 3.33 -10.89
CA ASN A 49 10.88 3.66 -11.81
C ASN A 49 11.57 2.40 -12.35
N SER A 50 11.87 1.42 -11.50
CA SER A 50 12.45 0.14 -11.95
C SER A 50 11.52 -0.61 -12.92
N ARG A 51 10.20 -0.62 -12.69
CA ARG A 51 9.22 -1.22 -13.63
C ARG A 51 9.24 -0.50 -14.98
N LYS A 52 9.33 0.83 -14.98
CA LYS A 52 9.45 1.63 -16.20
C LYS A 52 10.75 1.33 -16.95
N GLN A 53 11.88 1.30 -16.25
CA GLN A 53 13.18 0.95 -16.84
C GLN A 53 13.17 -0.47 -17.44
N ALA A 54 12.52 -1.42 -16.77
CA ALA A 54 12.36 -2.78 -17.27
C ALA A 54 11.52 -2.81 -18.56
N ALA A 55 10.40 -2.08 -18.60
CA ALA A 55 9.57 -1.96 -19.79
C ALA A 55 10.31 -1.26 -20.96
N GLU A 56 11.19 -0.31 -20.65
CA GLU A 56 12.08 0.37 -21.61
C GLU A 56 13.30 -0.48 -22.02
N GLY A 57 13.44 -1.70 -21.51
CA GLY A 57 14.57 -2.58 -21.83
C GLY A 57 15.89 -2.20 -21.15
N LYS A 58 15.90 -1.25 -20.21
CA LYS A 58 17.06 -0.83 -19.41
C LYS A 58 17.34 -1.83 -18.28
N THR A 59 17.52 -3.09 -18.65
CA THR A 59 17.83 -4.18 -17.73
C THR A 59 19.18 -4.79 -18.08
N PHE A 60 19.85 -5.35 -17.07
CA PHE A 60 21.08 -6.09 -17.26
C PHE A 60 20.86 -7.50 -16.74
N LYS A 61 21.23 -8.49 -17.55
CA LYS A 61 21.24 -9.90 -17.15
C LYS A 61 22.63 -10.21 -16.60
N ILE A 62 22.67 -10.76 -15.38
CA ILE A 62 23.90 -11.15 -14.70
C ILE A 62 23.90 -12.68 -14.60
N GLY A 63 25.03 -13.32 -14.92
CA GLY A 63 25.21 -14.77 -14.76
C GLY A 63 25.49 -15.16 -13.31
N LEU A 64 25.29 -16.43 -12.95
CA LEU A 64 25.62 -16.92 -11.61
C LEU A 64 27.11 -16.76 -11.28
N ASP A 65 27.98 -16.97 -12.27
CA ASP A 65 29.43 -16.83 -12.15
C ASP A 65 29.88 -15.39 -11.88
N ASP A 66 29.06 -14.39 -12.24
CA ASP A 66 29.34 -12.97 -11.97
C ASP A 66 28.97 -12.55 -10.53
N ILE A 67 28.10 -13.33 -9.87
CA ILE A 67 27.58 -13.04 -8.52
C ILE A 67 28.48 -13.68 -7.45
N TRP A 68 29.05 -14.85 -7.73
CA TRP A 68 29.81 -15.65 -6.77
C TRP A 68 31.30 -15.72 -7.17
N LYS A 69 32.05 -14.64 -6.89
CA LYS A 69 33.52 -14.58 -7.06
C LYS A 69 34.27 -14.95 -5.80
#